data_AF-A0A7H0H363-F1
#
_entry.id   AF-A0A7H0H363-F1
#
_cell.length_a   1.000
_cell.length_b   1.000
_cell.length_c   1.000
_cell.angle_alpha   90.00
_cell.angle_beta   90.00
_cell.angle_gamma   90.00
#
_symmetry.space_group_name_H-M   'P 1'
#
loop_
_entity.id
_entity.type
_entity.pdbx_description
1 polymer ?
#
loop_
_entity_poly.entity_id
_entity_poly.type
_entity_poly.pdbx_seq_one_letter_code
_entity_poly.pdbx_strand_id
1 'polypeptide(L)'
;MGLMLPGWLRQALEYVGYEWPASDESVLFAWAGDWRALGADCSALAADIERGIRRVEAENRGRAADNFGSYMHGDDGNLQSLLDFQQATGRVAVANDIAGGIVLALKIAVMAQLAILAYAIAAAVATAGLASAGVVAARQAAKWAIEAAINIAVEKLLAG
;
A
#
# COMPACT_ATOMS: atom_id res chain seq x y z
N MET A 1 -11.19 5.16 -9.63
CA MET A 1 -11.80 6.34 -8.99
C MET A 1 -11.85 6.08 -7.50
N GLY A 2 -11.13 6.87 -6.70
CA GLY A 2 -11.11 6.73 -5.24
C GLY A 2 -12.34 7.31 -4.55
N LEU A 3 -12.58 6.88 -3.32
CA LEU A 3 -13.62 7.40 -2.42
C LEU A 3 -13.18 8.75 -1.85
N MET A 4 -13.40 9.80 -2.66
CA MET A 4 -13.05 11.17 -2.30
C MET A 4 -14.27 12.01 -1.95
N LEU A 5 -14.16 12.74 -0.83
CA LEU A 5 -15.15 13.74 -0.45
C LEU A 5 -14.66 15.15 -0.84
N PRO A 6 -15.57 16.02 -1.35
CA PRO A 6 -15.30 17.44 -1.49
C PRO A 6 -14.81 18.06 -0.18
N GLY A 7 -13.94 19.08 -0.26
CA GLY A 7 -13.33 19.68 0.92
C GLY A 7 -14.32 20.22 1.95
N TRP A 8 -15.42 20.82 1.49
CA TRP A 8 -16.47 21.35 2.37
C TRP A 8 -17.17 20.26 3.18
N LEU A 9 -17.34 19.07 2.61
CA LEU A 9 -18.02 17.94 3.28
C LEU A 9 -17.09 17.28 4.30
N ARG A 10 -15.79 17.22 4.00
CA ARG A 10 -14.77 16.77 4.96
C ARG A 10 -14.75 17.65 6.21
N GLN A 11 -14.72 18.97 6.00
CA GLN A 11 -14.74 19.94 7.09
C GLN A 11 -16.02 19.85 7.92
N ALA A 12 -17.17 19.60 7.29
CA ALA A 12 -18.42 19.35 7.99
C ALA A 12 -18.37 18.08 8.87
N LEU A 13 -17.74 17.00 8.40
CA LEU A 13 -17.55 15.79 9.19
C LEU A 13 -16.64 16.03 10.41
N GLU A 14 -15.56 16.79 10.23
CA GLU A 14 -14.64 17.16 11.32
C GLU A 14 -15.37 17.95 12.42
N TYR A 15 -16.26 18.88 12.06
CA TYR A 15 -17.08 19.61 13.04
C TYR A 15 -18.00 18.70 13.87
N VAL A 16 -18.44 17.58 13.31
CA VAL A 16 -19.29 16.59 13.98
C VAL A 16 -18.45 15.49 14.68
N GLY A 17 -17.11 15.62 14.65
CA GLY A 17 -16.18 14.74 15.34
C GLY A 17 -15.80 13.47 14.56
N TYR A 18 -15.98 13.47 13.24
CA TYR A 18 -15.57 12.38 12.35
C TYR A 18 -14.43 12.83 11.44
N GLU A 19 -13.28 12.17 11.55
CA GLU A 19 -12.13 12.44 10.69
C GLU A 19 -12.19 11.54 9.45
N TRP A 20 -12.33 12.16 8.27
CA TRP A 20 -12.31 11.44 7.00
C TRP A 20 -10.89 11.44 6.39
N PRO A 21 -10.31 10.27 6.08
CA PRO A 21 -8.99 10.20 5.45
C PRO A 21 -8.92 10.97 4.12
N ALA A 22 -8.03 11.96 4.03
CA ALA A 22 -7.88 12.78 2.84
C ALA A 22 -7.07 12.11 1.70
N SER A 23 -6.31 11.06 2.01
CA SER A 23 -5.48 10.33 1.04
C SER A 23 -6.32 9.56 0.00
N ASP A 24 -5.78 9.40 -1.21
CA ASP A 24 -6.40 8.62 -2.28
C ASP A 24 -5.89 7.20 -2.29
N GLU A 25 -6.72 6.26 -1.85
CA GLU A 25 -6.41 4.84 -1.90
C GLU A 25 -6.21 4.35 -3.33
N SER A 26 -6.92 4.92 -4.31
CA SER A 26 -6.82 4.49 -5.71
C SER A 26 -5.50 4.89 -6.35
N VAL A 27 -4.93 6.03 -5.94
CA VAL A 27 -3.59 6.45 -6.34
C VAL A 27 -2.54 5.55 -5.70
N LEU A 28 -2.70 5.19 -4.43
CA LEU A 28 -1.79 4.26 -3.75
C LEU A 28 -1.78 2.88 -4.43
N PHE A 29 -2.96 2.34 -4.78
CA PHE A 29 -3.04 1.09 -5.56
C PHE A 29 -2.44 1.24 -6.97
N ALA A 30 -2.61 2.39 -7.63
CA ALA A 30 -2.00 2.65 -8.93
C ALA A 30 -0.47 2.65 -8.82
N TRP A 31 0.10 3.35 -7.84
CA TRP A 31 1.54 3.34 -7.59
C TRP A 31 2.06 1.95 -7.26
N ALA A 32 1.32 1.14 -6.51
CA ALA A 32 1.68 -0.26 -6.29
C ALA A 32 1.78 -1.05 -7.60
N GLY A 33 0.91 -0.76 -8.57
CA GLY A 33 1.00 -1.29 -9.93
C GLY A 33 2.24 -0.79 -10.68
N ASP A 34 2.51 0.51 -10.64
CA ASP A 34 3.66 1.13 -11.32
C ASP A 34 5.00 0.56 -10.79
N TRP A 35 5.13 0.39 -9.47
CA TRP A 35 6.32 -0.22 -8.86
C TRP A 35 6.53 -1.68 -9.28
N ARG A 36 5.45 -2.46 -9.44
CA ARG A 36 5.53 -3.83 -9.96
C ARG A 36 5.96 -3.86 -11.42
N ALA A 37 5.41 -2.96 -12.24
CA ALA A 37 5.80 -2.84 -13.64
C ALA A 37 7.28 -2.49 -13.76
N LEU A 38 7.76 -1.53 -12.98
CA LEU A 38 9.18 -1.17 -12.92
C LEU A 38 10.06 -2.36 -12.48
N GLY A 39 9.63 -3.15 -11.50
CA GLY A 39 10.33 -4.38 -11.11
C GLY A 39 10.42 -5.41 -12.24
N ALA A 40 9.36 -5.55 -13.04
CA ALA A 40 9.36 -6.43 -14.21
C ALA A 40 10.33 -5.93 -15.30
N ASP A 41 10.36 -4.63 -15.56
CA ASP A 41 11.30 -4.01 -16.50
C ASP A 41 12.76 -4.22 -16.05
N CYS A 42 13.04 -4.07 -14.75
CA CYS A 42 14.37 -4.36 -14.19
C CYS A 42 14.76 -5.83 -14.35
N SER A 43 13.82 -6.77 -14.16
CA SER A 43 14.07 -8.19 -14.36
C SER A 43 14.39 -8.53 -15.83
N ALA A 44 13.66 -7.92 -16.78
CA ALA A 44 13.95 -8.07 -18.20
C ALA A 44 15.33 -7.51 -18.56
N LEU A 45 15.66 -6.31 -18.06
CA LEU A 45 16.96 -5.68 -18.28
C LEU A 45 18.11 -6.50 -17.66
N ALA A 46 17.91 -7.07 -16.47
CA ALA A 46 18.90 -7.94 -15.84
C ALA A 46 19.19 -9.18 -16.70
N ALA A 47 18.16 -9.82 -17.25
CA ALA A 47 18.32 -10.95 -18.16
C ALA A 47 19.07 -10.55 -19.45
N ASP A 48 18.87 -9.34 -19.96
CA ASP A 48 19.57 -8.81 -21.14
C ASP A 48 21.04 -8.56 -20.85
N ILE A 49 21.35 -7.93 -19.72
CA ILE A 49 22.72 -7.71 -19.23
C ILE A 49 23.43 -9.05 -19.05
N GLU A 50 22.78 -10.03 -18.44
CA GLU A 50 23.34 -11.36 -18.21
C GLU A 50 23.68 -12.10 -19.52
N ARG A 51 22.83 -11.96 -20.56
CA ARG A 51 23.17 -12.48 -21.90
C ARG A 51 24.37 -11.76 -22.51
N GLY A 52 24.47 -10.44 -22.30
CA GLY A 52 25.62 -9.65 -22.72
C GLY A 52 26.93 -10.08 -22.05
N ILE A 53 26.90 -10.29 -20.72
CA ILE A 53 28.05 -10.76 -19.94
C ILE A 53 28.53 -12.12 -20.47
N ARG A 54 27.61 -13.09 -20.58
CA ARG A 54 27.94 -14.43 -21.11
C ARG A 54 28.55 -14.38 -22.49
N ARG A 55 28.09 -13.48 -23.35
CA ARG A 55 28.66 -13.31 -24.71
C ARG A 55 30.09 -12.79 -24.64
N VAL A 56 30.36 -11.79 -23.80
CA VAL A 56 31.72 -11.25 -23.60
C VAL A 56 32.65 -12.35 -23.08
N GLU A 57 32.21 -13.13 -22.09
CA GLU A 57 33.00 -14.25 -21.53
C GLU A 57 33.25 -15.37 -22.54
N ALA A 58 32.28 -15.67 -23.42
CA ALA A 58 32.43 -16.72 -24.42
C ALA A 58 33.33 -16.31 -25.60
N GLU A 59 33.27 -15.04 -26.02
CA GLU A 59 33.98 -14.52 -27.19
C GLU A 59 35.39 -13.98 -26.86
N ASN A 60 35.69 -13.71 -25.59
CA ASN A 60 36.96 -13.11 -25.15
C ASN A 60 37.71 -14.03 -24.18
N ARG A 61 39.04 -13.87 -24.12
CA ARG A 61 39.91 -14.61 -23.18
C ARG A 61 40.94 -13.70 -22.54
N GLY A 62 41.37 -14.10 -21.34
CA GLY A 62 42.44 -13.44 -20.61
C GLY A 62 41.92 -12.50 -19.53
N ARG A 63 42.87 -11.98 -18.73
CA ARG A 63 42.60 -11.33 -17.44
C ARG A 63 41.60 -10.18 -17.47
N ALA A 64 41.46 -9.47 -18.60
CA ALA A 64 40.48 -8.40 -18.74
C ALA A 64 39.03 -8.94 -18.80
N ALA A 65 38.80 -10.03 -19.53
CA ALA A 65 37.49 -10.68 -19.61
C ALA A 65 37.11 -11.31 -18.26
N ASP A 66 38.06 -11.98 -17.60
CA ASP A 66 37.85 -12.59 -16.29
C ASP A 66 37.48 -11.53 -15.23
N ASN A 67 38.20 -10.40 -15.22
CA ASN A 67 37.91 -9.29 -14.30
C ASN A 67 36.56 -8.63 -14.58
N PHE A 68 36.16 -8.52 -15.85
CA PHE A 68 34.85 -7.98 -16.23
C PHE A 68 33.72 -8.87 -15.72
N GLY A 69 33.78 -10.18 -15.98
CA GLY A 69 32.79 -11.13 -15.46
C GLY A 69 32.70 -11.08 -13.94
N SER A 70 33.87 -11.09 -13.28
CA SER A 70 33.97 -11.02 -11.82
C SER A 70 33.37 -9.73 -11.24
N TYR A 71 33.60 -8.57 -11.88
CA TYR A 71 33.00 -7.31 -11.47
C TYR A 71 31.48 -7.31 -11.67
N MET A 72 31.00 -7.76 -12.83
CA MET A 72 29.57 -7.73 -13.13
C MET A 72 28.76 -8.66 -12.23
N HIS A 73 29.33 -9.79 -11.82
CA HIS A 73 28.73 -10.75 -10.88
C HIS A 73 29.02 -10.47 -9.41
N GLY A 74 29.92 -9.53 -9.12
CA GLY A 74 30.23 -9.15 -7.74
C GLY A 74 29.06 -8.40 -7.08
N ASP A 75 29.09 -8.34 -5.75
CA ASP A 75 28.03 -7.68 -4.95
C ASP A 75 27.91 -6.18 -5.28
N ASP A 76 29.03 -5.52 -5.59
CA ASP A 76 29.09 -4.13 -6.06
C ASP A 76 28.93 -3.99 -7.59
N GLY A 77 28.55 -5.07 -8.26
CA GLY A 77 28.37 -5.14 -9.70
C GLY A 77 27.08 -4.49 -10.16
N ASN A 78 27.07 -3.97 -11.39
CA ASN A 78 25.89 -3.34 -11.98
C ASN A 78 24.69 -4.30 -12.09
N LEU A 79 24.94 -5.59 -12.32
CA LEU A 79 23.87 -6.60 -12.37
C LEU A 79 23.25 -6.81 -11.00
N GLN A 80 24.07 -6.95 -9.96
CA GLN A 80 23.57 -7.12 -8.59
C GLN A 80 22.80 -5.89 -8.11
N SER A 81 23.32 -4.68 -8.37
CA SER A 81 22.62 -3.43 -8.05
C SER A 81 21.22 -3.34 -8.69
N LEU A 82 21.08 -3.82 -9.93
CA LEU A 82 19.79 -3.85 -10.62
C LEU A 82 18.83 -4.89 -10.01
N LEU A 83 19.33 -6.06 -9.60
CA LEU A 83 18.54 -7.09 -8.91
C LEU A 83 18.09 -6.61 -7.52
N ASP A 84 18.95 -5.92 -6.78
CA ASP A 84 18.60 -5.35 -5.48
C ASP A 84 17.53 -4.26 -5.63
N PHE A 85 17.65 -3.41 -6.66
CA PHE A 85 16.62 -2.44 -6.98
C PHE A 85 15.29 -3.11 -7.35
N GLN A 86 15.33 -4.19 -8.15
CA GLN A 86 14.15 -4.98 -8.49
C GLN A 86 13.46 -5.60 -7.27
N GLN A 87 14.21 -6.03 -6.26
CA GLN A 87 13.61 -6.48 -5.00
C GLN A 87 13.00 -5.31 -4.21
N ALA A 88 13.67 -4.17 -4.19
CA ALA A 88 13.18 -2.97 -3.51
C ALA A 88 11.87 -2.47 -4.11
N THR A 89 11.70 -2.49 -5.43
CA THR A 89 10.44 -2.10 -6.07
C THR A 89 9.27 -2.98 -5.63
N GLY A 90 9.50 -4.28 -5.45
CA GLY A 90 8.53 -5.21 -4.90
C GLY A 90 8.07 -4.83 -3.48
N ARG A 91 9.01 -4.48 -2.60
CA ARG A 91 8.69 -4.02 -1.23
C ARG A 91 7.90 -2.72 -1.23
N VAL A 92 8.29 -1.76 -2.07
CA VAL A 92 7.57 -0.48 -2.19
C VAL A 92 6.16 -0.69 -2.75
N ALA A 93 5.98 -1.60 -3.71
CA ALA A 93 4.66 -1.95 -4.21
C ALA A 93 3.75 -2.50 -3.10
N VAL A 94 4.26 -3.43 -2.28
CA VAL A 94 3.51 -4.00 -1.14
C VAL A 94 3.16 -2.91 -0.12
N ALA A 95 4.09 -2.01 0.19
CA ALA A 95 3.83 -0.91 1.11
C ALA A 95 2.70 0.02 0.62
N ASN A 96 2.66 0.30 -0.69
CA ASN A 96 1.60 1.12 -1.30
C ASN A 96 0.23 0.42 -1.24
N ASP A 97 0.15 -0.89 -1.53
CA ASP A 97 -1.11 -1.63 -1.39
C ASP A 97 -1.64 -1.64 0.04
N ILE A 98 -0.73 -1.81 1.00
CA ILE A 98 -1.08 -1.78 2.42
C ILE A 98 -1.61 -0.40 2.80
N ALA A 99 -0.91 0.68 2.43
CA ALA A 99 -1.35 2.04 2.69
C ALA A 99 -2.72 2.33 2.07
N GLY A 100 -2.93 1.92 0.81
CA GLY A 100 -4.23 2.04 0.14
C GLY A 100 -5.34 1.28 0.87
N GLY A 101 -5.05 0.05 1.30
CA GLY A 101 -5.98 -0.78 2.08
C GLY A 101 -6.38 -0.15 3.41
N ILE A 102 -5.42 0.42 4.16
CA ILE A 102 -5.68 1.12 5.42
C ILE A 102 -6.58 2.35 5.18
N VAL A 103 -6.26 3.19 4.19
CA VAL A 103 -7.04 4.39 3.87
C VAL A 103 -8.48 4.01 3.51
N LEU A 104 -8.67 2.98 2.69
CA LEU A 104 -9.99 2.47 2.33
C LEU A 104 -10.76 1.96 3.55
N ALA A 105 -10.11 1.17 4.41
CA ALA A 105 -10.72 0.64 5.63
C ALA A 105 -11.17 1.77 6.58
N LEU A 106 -10.35 2.80 6.76
CA LEU A 106 -10.69 3.98 7.55
C LEU A 106 -11.91 4.71 6.99
N LYS A 107 -11.98 4.91 5.67
CA LYS A 107 -13.15 5.52 5.02
C LYS A 107 -14.42 4.69 5.25
N ILE A 108 -14.34 3.37 5.11
CA ILE A 108 -15.46 2.45 5.38
C ILE A 108 -15.89 2.53 6.86
N ALA A 109 -14.92 2.58 7.78
CA ALA A 109 -15.20 2.70 9.20
C ALA A 109 -15.97 3.98 9.53
N VAL A 110 -15.56 5.13 8.96
CA VAL A 110 -16.28 6.40 9.11
C VAL A 110 -17.70 6.30 8.54
N MET A 111 -17.87 5.73 7.34
CA MET A 111 -19.20 5.52 6.76
C MET A 111 -20.11 4.65 7.64
N ALA A 112 -19.58 3.57 8.21
CA ALA A 112 -20.32 2.71 9.12
C ALA A 112 -20.75 3.47 10.39
N GLN A 113 -19.83 4.23 11.01
CA GLN A 113 -20.16 5.02 12.20
C GLN A 113 -21.25 6.06 11.93
N LEU A 114 -21.25 6.70 10.76
CA LEU A 114 -22.27 7.65 10.35
C LEU A 114 -23.63 6.97 10.11
N ALA A 115 -23.64 5.80 9.46
CA ALA A 115 -24.87 5.03 9.22
C ALA A 115 -25.53 4.59 10.55
N ILE A 116 -24.72 4.13 11.50
CA ILE A 116 -25.19 3.77 12.84
C ILE A 116 -25.73 5.00 13.58
N LEU A 117 -25.04 6.13 13.52
CA LEU A 117 -25.50 7.36 14.14
C LEU A 117 -26.86 7.80 13.55
N ALA A 118 -27.00 7.76 12.24
CA ALA A 118 -28.26 8.08 11.56
C ALA A 118 -29.41 7.16 12.01
N TYR A 119 -29.15 5.84 12.08
CA TYR A 119 -30.11 4.87 12.59
C TYR A 119 -30.53 5.18 14.04
N ALA A 120 -29.56 5.50 14.90
CA ALA A 120 -29.85 5.80 16.29
C ALA A 120 -30.62 7.10 16.48
N ILE A 121 -30.36 8.13 15.66
CA ILE A 121 -31.18 9.35 15.67
C ILE A 121 -32.62 9.01 15.26
N ALA A 122 -32.81 8.24 14.19
CA ALA A 122 -34.14 7.81 13.76
C ALA A 122 -34.86 7.00 14.86
N ALA A 123 -34.17 6.07 15.50
CA ALA A 123 -34.71 5.26 16.59
C ALA A 123 -35.00 6.10 17.84
N ALA A 124 -34.14 7.06 18.20
CA ALA A 124 -34.34 7.96 19.33
C ALA A 124 -35.58 8.84 19.11
N VAL A 125 -35.78 9.36 17.90
CA VAL A 125 -37.01 10.10 17.54
C VAL A 125 -38.24 9.21 17.65
N ALA A 126 -38.17 7.98 17.17
CA ALA A 126 -39.28 7.03 17.24
C ALA A 126 -39.60 6.53 18.67
N THR A 127 -38.60 6.51 19.57
CA THR A 127 -38.71 5.94 20.92
C THR A 127 -38.63 6.97 22.04
N ALA A 128 -38.73 8.27 21.72
CA ALA A 128 -38.53 9.37 22.67
C ALA A 128 -37.21 9.30 23.47
N GLY A 129 -36.14 8.76 22.87
CA GLY A 129 -34.78 8.77 23.42
C GLY A 129 -34.27 7.48 24.08
N LEU A 130 -35.04 6.38 24.08
CA LEU A 130 -34.68 5.14 24.80
C LEU A 130 -33.70 4.21 24.07
N ALA A 131 -33.44 4.40 22.77
CA ALA A 131 -32.69 3.44 21.92
C ALA A 131 -31.16 3.65 21.81
N SER A 132 -30.53 4.44 22.67
CA SER A 132 -29.15 4.96 22.49
C SER A 132 -28.00 3.94 22.64
N ALA A 133 -28.22 2.76 23.22
CA ALA A 133 -27.16 1.80 23.57
C ALA A 133 -26.44 1.15 22.37
N GLY A 134 -27.12 0.97 21.22
CA GLY A 134 -26.53 0.33 20.02
C GLY A 134 -25.41 1.13 19.36
N VAL A 135 -25.37 2.46 19.59
CA VAL A 135 -24.37 3.37 18.99
C VAL A 135 -22.97 3.10 19.51
N VAL A 136 -22.85 2.77 20.79
CA VAL A 136 -21.56 2.59 21.47
C VAL A 136 -20.85 1.34 20.95
N ALA A 137 -21.58 0.22 20.83
CA ALA A 137 -21.04 -1.06 20.34
C ALA A 137 -20.51 -0.94 18.91
N ALA A 138 -21.24 -0.24 18.05
CA ALA A 138 -20.86 0.01 16.67
C ALA A 138 -19.62 0.89 16.51
N ARG A 139 -19.50 1.97 17.31
CA ARG A 139 -18.26 2.77 17.35
C ARG A 139 -17.05 1.93 17.77
N GLN A 140 -17.24 1.00 18.70
CA GLN A 140 -16.18 0.11 19.14
C GLN A 140 -15.76 -0.89 18.04
N ALA A 141 -16.73 -1.45 17.29
CA ALA A 141 -16.44 -2.33 16.17
C ALA A 141 -15.62 -1.63 15.06
N ALA A 142 -15.91 -0.36 14.78
CA ALA A 142 -15.13 0.44 13.83
C ALA A 142 -13.69 0.64 14.30
N LYS A 143 -13.46 0.94 15.59
CA LYS A 143 -12.09 1.02 16.15
C LYS A 143 -11.33 -0.30 16.01
N TRP A 144 -11.99 -1.41 16.27
CA TRP A 144 -11.43 -2.75 16.09
C TRP A 144 -11.01 -3.03 14.65
N ALA A 145 -11.80 -2.61 13.67
CA ALA A 145 -11.45 -2.77 12.25
C ALA A 145 -10.18 -1.99 11.88
N ILE A 146 -9.97 -0.81 12.48
CA ILE A 146 -8.77 0.01 12.30
C ILE A 146 -7.55 -0.69 12.89
N GLU A 147 -7.65 -1.14 14.14
CA GLU A 147 -6.56 -1.87 14.81
C GLU A 147 -6.20 -3.15 14.05
N ALA A 148 -7.20 -3.90 13.57
CA ALA A 148 -6.98 -5.09 12.75
C ALA A 148 -6.25 -4.77 11.44
N ALA A 149 -6.65 -3.71 10.72
CA ALA A 149 -6.00 -3.31 9.48
C ALA A 149 -4.54 -2.86 9.70
N ILE A 150 -4.27 -2.12 10.78
CA ILE A 150 -2.91 -1.69 11.15
C ILE A 150 -2.05 -2.90 11.55
N ASN A 151 -2.59 -3.84 12.33
CA ASN A 151 -1.83 -5.03 12.72
C ASN A 151 -1.49 -5.91 11.51
N ILE A 152 -2.44 -6.12 10.59
CA ILE A 152 -2.19 -6.81 9.33
C ILE A 152 -1.12 -6.08 8.51
N ALA A 153 -1.14 -4.75 8.49
CA ALA A 153 -0.15 -3.95 7.79
C ALA A 153 1.26 -4.12 8.37
N VAL A 154 1.39 -4.03 9.69
CA VAL A 154 2.66 -4.21 10.41
C VAL A 154 3.19 -5.63 10.19
N GLU A 155 2.34 -6.65 10.31
CA GLU A 155 2.74 -8.04 10.10
C GLU A 155 3.22 -8.29 8.67
N LYS A 156 2.51 -7.77 7.66
CA LYS A 156 2.92 -7.91 6.25
C LYS A 156 4.20 -7.16 5.92
N LEU A 157 4.49 -6.05 6.61
CA LEU A 157 5.75 -5.31 6.48
C LEU A 157 6.92 -6.02 7.16
N LEU A 158 6.68 -6.70 8.29
CA LEU A 158 7.70 -7.45 9.02
C LEU A 158 7.98 -8.84 8.41
N ALA A 159 7.04 -9.39 7.64
CA ALA A 159 7.16 -10.69 7.00
C ALA A 159 7.78 -10.67 5.59
N GLY A 160 8.14 -9.50 5.06
CA GLY A 160 8.81 -9.32 3.75
C GLY A 160 10.15 -8.59 3.86
#